data_AF-A0A1X1YAJ0-F1
#
_entry.id   AF-A0A1X1YAJ0-F1
#
_cell.length_a   1.000
_cell.length_b   1.000
_cell.length_c   1.000
_cell.angle_alpha   90.00
_cell.angle_beta   90.00
_cell.angle_gamma   90.00
#
_symmetry.space_group_name_H-M   'P 1'
#
loop_
_entity.id
_entity.type
_entity.pdbx_description
1 polymer ?
#
loop_
_entity_poly.entity_id
_entity_poly.type
_entity_poly.pdbx_seq_one_letter_code
_entity_poly.pdbx_strand_id
1 'polypeptide(L)' 'MRKLEGLDRIRVYVDFEQWDDEDAPLEYQWQVSDGSCGRKLDYGSVDGDAGLAAAMAVADAAAARLFPGH' A
#
# COMPACT_ATOMS: atom_id res chain seq x y z
N MET A 1 5.47 -4.22 11.17
CA MET A 1 4.21 -4.69 10.56
C MET A 1 3.06 -4.46 11.52
N ARG A 2 2.06 -3.65 11.15
CA ARG A 2 0.88 -3.42 11.99
C ARG A 2 -0.30 -4.09 11.30
N LYS A 3 -0.83 -5.14 11.94
CA LYS A 3 -1.88 -6.01 11.42
C LYS A 3 -3.19 -5.53 12.05
N LEU A 4 -4.07 -4.94 11.26
CA LEU A 4 -5.41 -4.56 11.71
C LEU A 4 -6.27 -5.83 11.65
N GLU A 5 -6.41 -6.52 12.78
CA GLU A 5 -7.27 -7.71 12.87
C GLU A 5 -8.69 -7.26 13.27
N GLY A 6 -9.63 -7.43 12.33
CA GLY A 6 -11.03 -6.99 12.46
C GLY A 6 -11.79 -6.91 11.13
N LEU A 7 -11.07 -6.85 9.99
CA LEU A 7 -11.61 -6.90 8.64
C LEU A 7 -11.09 -8.15 7.92
N ASP A 8 -11.85 -9.24 7.95
CA ASP A 8 -11.59 -10.41 7.09
C ASP A 8 -11.89 -9.96 5.64
N ARG A 9 -10.99 -9.63 4.72
CA ARG A 9 -9.55 -9.79 4.61
C ARG A 9 -9.03 -8.70 3.65
N ILE A 10 -8.65 -7.50 4.11
CA ILE A 10 -7.97 -6.52 3.23
C ILE A 10 -6.52 -6.40 3.66
N ARG A 11 -5.61 -6.56 2.70
CA ARG A 11 -4.18 -6.42 2.91
C ARG A 11 -3.66 -5.27 2.06
N VAL A 12 -3.20 -4.22 2.73
CA VAL A 12 -2.50 -3.11 2.09
C VAL A 12 -1.01 -3.27 2.40
N TYR A 13 -0.18 -3.30 1.36
CA TYR A 13 1.27 -3.29 1.50
C TYR A 13 1.87 -2.22 0.61
N VAL A 14 2.92 -1.59 1.12
CA VAL A 14 3.78 -0.70 0.36
C VAL A 14 5.15 -1.36 0.31
N ASP A 15 5.64 -1.57 -0.89
CA ASP A 15 6.96 -2.11 -1.22
C ASP A 15 7.80 -0.99 -1.84
N PHE A 16 9.11 -1.02 -1.61
CA PHE A 16 10.03 -0.05 -2.19
C PHE A 16 11.40 -0.67 -2.32
N GLU A 17 12.07 -0.41 -3.44
CA GLU A 17 13.48 -0.73 -3.62
C GLU A 17 14.29 0.49 -3.21
N GLN A 18 15.10 0.34 -2.15
CA GLN A 18 16.11 1.30 -1.77
C GLN A 18 17.48 0.67 -2.04
N TRP A 19 18.30 1.32 -2.85
CA TRP A 19 19.71 0.96 -3.00
C TRP A 19 20.49 1.48 -1.78
N ASP A 20 21.52 0.73 -1.35
CA ASP A 20 22.32 1.03 -0.14
C ASP A 20 22.91 2.47 -0.13
N ASP A 21 23.07 3.09 -1.31
CA ASP A 21 23.60 4.44 -1.51
C ASP A 21 22.52 5.55 -1.61
N GLU A 22 21.23 5.24 -1.46
CA GLU A 22 20.14 6.22 -1.58
C GLU A 22 19.49 6.59 -0.23
N ASP A 23 19.44 7.89 0.08
CA ASP A 23 18.77 8.46 1.28
C ASP A 23 17.25 8.16 1.30
N ALA A 24 16.64 7.93 0.12
CA ALA A 24 15.24 7.56 -0.05
C ALA A 24 15.05 6.64 -1.28
N PRO A 25 14.08 5.72 -1.27
CA PRO A 25 13.76 4.92 -2.45
C PRO A 25 13.22 5.80 -3.58
N LEU A 26 13.50 5.43 -4.83
CA LEU A 26 13.05 6.16 -6.02
C LEU A 26 11.52 6.14 -6.20
N GLU A 27 10.88 5.04 -5.78
CA GLU A 27 9.45 4.82 -5.93
C GLU A 27 8.93 3.93 -4.79
N TYR A 28 7.76 4.28 -4.29
CA TYR A 28 6.97 3.45 -3.39
C TYR A 28 5.83 2.80 -4.16
N GLN A 29 5.85 1.49 -4.27
CA GLN A 29 4.79 0.70 -4.89
C GLN A 29 3.78 0.28 -3.85
N TRP A 30 2.51 0.56 -4.06
CA TRP A 30 1.45 0.15 -3.15
C TRP A 30 0.49 -0.84 -3.82
N GLN A 31 -0.11 -1.67 -2.99
CA GLN A 31 -1.05 -2.67 -3.43
C GLN A 31 -2.12 -2.90 -2.38
N VAL A 32 -3.37 -2.96 -2.86
CA VAL A 32 -4.51 -3.45 -2.11
C VAL A 32 -4.83 -4.85 -2.63
N SER A 33 -4.77 -5.82 -1.74
CA SER A 33 -5.09 -7.20 -2.03
C SER A 33 -6.22 -7.68 -1.14
N ASP A 34 -7.09 -8.49 -1.73
CA ASP A 34 -8.03 -9.31 -1.00
C ASP A 34 -7.21 -10.40 -0.28
N GLY A 35 -7.11 -10.31 1.05
CA GLY A 35 -6.45 -11.30 1.87
C GLY A 35 -7.22 -12.63 1.96
N SER A 36 -8.34 -12.76 1.23
CA SER A 36 -9.16 -13.98 1.16
C SER A 36 -8.60 -15.01 0.21
N CYS A 37 -8.30 -14.55 -1.00
CA CYS A 37 -7.72 -15.35 -2.06
C CYS A 37 -6.34 -14.85 -2.50
N GLY A 38 -5.82 -13.80 -1.86
CA GLY A 38 -4.55 -13.17 -2.25
C GLY A 38 -4.64 -12.41 -3.57
N ARG A 39 -5.86 -12.12 -4.05
CA ARG A 39 -6.07 -11.43 -5.32
C ARG A 39 -5.73 -9.95 -5.17
N LYS A 40 -4.87 -9.46 -6.06
CA LYS A 40 -4.61 -8.02 -6.23
C LYS A 40 -5.89 -7.36 -6.71
N LEU A 41 -6.43 -6.44 -5.92
CA LEU A 41 -7.62 -5.67 -6.25
C LEU A 41 -7.25 -4.36 -6.94
N ASP A 42 -6.24 -3.69 -6.41
CA ASP A 42 -5.75 -2.42 -6.94
C ASP A 42 -4.27 -2.24 -6.59
N TYR A 43 -3.55 -1.48 -7.40
CA TYR A 43 -2.12 -1.23 -7.23
C TYR A 43 -1.72 0.05 -7.94
N GLY A 44 -0.61 0.62 -7.49
CA GLY A 44 -0.02 1.77 -8.13
C GLY A 44 1.34 2.08 -7.53
N SER A 45 1.88 3.22 -7.93
CA SER A 45 3.13 3.73 -7.40
C SER A 45 3.03 5.21 -7.06
N VAL A 46 3.95 5.64 -6.19
CA VAL A 46 4.11 7.01 -5.74
C VAL A 46 5.60 7.31 -5.77
N ASP A 47 5.98 8.48 -6.30
CA ASP A 47 7.37 8.92 -6.32
C ASP A 47 8.00 8.89 -4.93
N GLY A 48 9.28 8.51 -4.88
CA GLY A 48 10.10 8.50 -3.67
C GLY A 48 10.08 9.81 -2.89
N ASP A 49 10.12 10.93 -3.62
CA ASP A 49 10.05 12.29 -3.09
C ASP A 49 8.74 12.59 -2.32
N ALA A 50 7.63 11.93 -2.67
CA ALA A 50 6.37 12.08 -1.94
C ALA A 50 6.39 11.33 -0.59
N GLY A 51 7.28 10.33 -0.45
CA GLY A 51 7.53 9.60 0.78
C GLY A 51 6.53 8.50 1.09
N LEU A 52 6.92 7.62 2.03
CA LEU A 52 6.12 6.46 2.45
C LEU A 52 4.72 6.85 2.95
N ALA A 53 4.59 7.99 3.63
CA ALA A 53 3.31 8.47 4.16
C ALA A 53 2.31 8.79 3.03
N ALA A 54 2.78 9.36 1.91
CA ALA A 54 1.94 9.61 0.75
C ALA A 54 1.52 8.30 0.08
N ALA A 55 2.45 7.36 -0.10
CA ALA A 55 2.15 6.03 -0.63
C ALA A 55 1.10 5.29 0.21
N MET A 56 1.21 5.34 1.54
CA MET A 56 0.22 4.77 2.44
C MET A 56 -1.14 5.47 2.34
N ALA A 57 -1.17 6.80 2.27
CA ALA A 57 -2.42 7.54 2.14
C ALA A 57 -3.15 7.24 0.81
N VAL A 58 -2.41 7.10 -0.28
CA VAL A 58 -2.96 6.69 -1.58
C VAL A 58 -3.51 5.26 -1.50
N ALA A 59 -2.76 4.34 -0.89
CA ALA A 59 -3.19 2.96 -0.74
C ALA A 59 -4.44 2.82 0.15
N ASP A 60 -4.54 3.62 1.22
CA ASP A 60 -5.71 3.68 2.09
C ASP A 60 -6.93 4.27 1.36
N ALA A 61 -6.74 5.36 0.60
CA ALA A 61 -7.78 5.91 -0.24
C ALA A 61 -8.27 4.93 -1.31
N ALA A 62 -7.36 4.14 -1.90
CA ALA A 62 -7.70 3.06 -2.83
C ALA A 62 -8.50 1.96 -2.13
N ALA A 63 -8.09 1.52 -0.94
CA ALA A 63 -8.83 0.55 -0.15
C ALA A 63 -10.23 1.08 0.23
N ALA A 64 -10.36 2.33 0.64
CA ALA A 64 -11.62 2.97 0.99
C ALA A 64 -12.57 3.10 -0.22
N ARG A 65 -12.03 3.33 -1.43
CA ARG A 65 -12.82 3.34 -2.69
C ARG A 65 -13.35 1.95 -3.04
N LEU A 66 -12.55 0.91 -2.84
CA LEU A 66 -12.94 -0.47 -3.09
C LEU A 66 -13.98 -0.96 -2.07
N PHE A 67 -13.95 -0.42 -0.85
CA PHE A 67 -14.81 -0.83 0.26
C PHE A 67 -15.43 0.37 0.98
N PRO A 68 -16.35 1.12 0.33
CA PRO A 68 -16.99 2.29 0.93
C PRO A 68 -18.07 1.83 1.93
N GLY A 69 -17.71 1.65 3.20
CA GLY A 69 -18.68 1.27 4.23
C GLY A 69 -18.13 0.66 5.52
N HIS A 70 -16.82 0.71 5.76
CA HIS A 70 -16.17 0.26 7.01
C HIS A 70 -15.55 1.42 7.77
#